data_AF-A0A2K5RCZ4-F1
#
_entry.id   AF-A0A2K5RCZ4-F1
#
_cell.length_a   1.000
_cell.length_b   1.000
_cell.length_c   1.000
_cell.angle_alpha   90.00
_cell.angle_beta   90.00
_cell.angle_gamma   90.00
#
_symmetry.space_group_name_H-M   'P 1'
#
loop_
_entity.id
_entity.type
_entity.pdbx_description
1 polymer ?
#
loop_
_entity_poly.entity_id
_entity_poly.type
_entity_poly.pdbx_seq_one_letter_code
_entity_poly.pdbx_strand_id
1 'polypeptide(L)' 'MVGVLKKTTGLVGLAVCSTPHERLRILYTKILDGLEDIPKNAAYRKYTEQIINEKLAMVKAAEHELITQIISKMIFL' A
#
# COMPACT_ATOMS: atom_id res chain seq x y z
N MET A 1 -16.12 -5.29 8.93
CA MET A 1 -15.44 -5.56 10.22
C MET A 1 -14.34 -4.53 10.33
N VAL A 2 -14.34 -3.62 11.30
CA VAL A 2 -13.09 -2.89 11.62
C VAL A 2 -12.13 -3.99 12.06
N GLY A 3 -11.30 -4.45 11.13
CA GLY A 3 -10.40 -5.57 11.35
C GLY A 3 -9.58 -5.31 12.61
N VAL A 4 -9.36 -6.37 13.39
CA VAL A 4 -8.60 -6.32 14.65
C VAL A 4 -7.44 -5.34 14.54
N LEU A 5 -7.56 -4.18 15.18
CA LEU A 5 -6.51 -3.18 15.16
C LEU A 5 -5.32 -3.74 15.93
N LYS A 6 -4.19 -3.85 15.23
CA LYS A 6 -2.93 -4.34 15.79
C LYS A 6 -2.54 -3.47 16.99
N LYS A 7 -2.22 -4.10 18.13
CA LYS A 7 -1.89 -3.39 19.38
C LYS A 7 -0.41 -3.04 19.49
N THR A 8 0.47 -3.96 19.09
CA THR A 8 1.92 -3.75 19.12
C THR A 8 2.55 -4.35 17.87
N THR A 9 3.70 -3.83 17.44
CA THR A 9 4.50 -4.38 16.35
C THR A 9 5.38 -5.55 16.79
N GLY A 10 5.65 -5.68 18.09
CA GLY A 10 6.63 -6.62 18.64
C GLY A 10 8.08 -6.15 18.46
N LEU A 11 8.29 -4.95 17.92
CA LEU A 11 9.61 -4.39 17.62
C LEU A 11 9.81 -3.09 18.41
N VAL A 12 10.97 -2.96 19.06
CA VAL A 12 11.33 -1.74 19.80
C VAL A 12 11.48 -0.57 18.83
N GLY A 13 10.90 0.59 19.17
CA GLY A 13 10.99 1.81 18.37
C GLY A 13 10.09 1.87 17.13
N LEU A 14 9.35 0.80 16.80
CA LEU A 14 8.44 0.80 15.65
C LEU A 14 6.97 0.92 16.08
N ALA A 15 6.41 2.12 15.95
CA ALA A 15 5.01 2.39 16.26
C ALA A 15 4.05 1.69 15.26
N VAL A 16 2.87 1.29 15.75
CA VAL A 16 1.80 0.77 14.89
C VAL A 16 1.20 1.93 14.09
N CYS A 17 1.06 1.76 12.77
CA CYS A 17 0.38 2.72 11.90
C CYS A 17 -1.14 2.49 11.91
N SER A 18 -1.92 3.57 12.07
CA SER A 18 -3.39 3.55 12.07
C SER A 18 -4.00 3.43 10.67
N THR A 19 -3.40 4.06 9.66
CA THR A 19 -3.87 4.07 8.26
C THR A 19 -2.82 3.54 7.29
N PRO A 20 -2.45 2.24 7.37
CA PRO A 20 -1.32 1.70 6.62
C PRO A 20 -1.52 1.78 5.10
N HIS A 21 -2.72 1.51 4.57
CA HIS A 21 -2.99 1.56 3.13
C HIS A 21 -2.81 2.97 2.55
N GLU A 22 -3.41 3.98 3.19
CA GLU A 22 -3.29 5.38 2.78
C GLU A 22 -1.83 5.84 2.84
N ARG A 23 -1.14 5.53 3.95
CA ARG A 23 0.27 5.90 4.13
C ARG A 23 1.16 5.25 3.06
N LEU A 24 0.96 3.97 2.76
CA LEU A 24 1.69 3.26 1.71
C LEU A 24 1.42 3.85 0.32
N ARG A 25 0.16 4.21 0.03
CA ARG A 25 -0.20 4.84 -1.25
C ARG A 25 0.55 6.16 -1.44
N ILE A 26 0.55 7.03 -0.41
CA ILE A 26 1.27 8.31 -0.44
C ILE A 26 2.79 8.11 -0.59
N LEU A 27 3.36 7.12 0.09
CA LEU A 27 4.80 6.84 -0.01
C LEU A 27 5.19 6.34 -1.40
N TYR A 28 4.42 5.42 -1.97
CA TYR A 28 4.71 4.90 -3.30
C TYR A 28 4.53 5.94 -4.39
N THR A 29 3.53 6.82 -4.31
CA THR A 29 3.41 7.94 -5.26
C THR A 29 4.59 8.88 -5.14
N LYS A 30 5.00 9.26 -3.93
CA LYS A 30 6.19 10.12 -3.72
C LYS A 30 7.48 9.51 -4.25
N ILE A 31 7.64 8.19 -4.16
CA ILE A 31 8.79 7.50 -4.75
C ILE A 31 8.75 7.60 -6.27
N LEU A 32 7.59 7.38 -6.89
CA LEU A 32 7.45 7.54 -8.35
C LEU A 32 7.73 8.99 -8.79
N ASP A 33 7.21 9.98 -8.06
CA ASP A 33 7.49 11.40 -8.32
C ASP A 33 9.00 11.70 -8.26
N GLY A 34 9.70 11.18 -7.23
CA GLY A 34 11.16 11.35 -7.12
C GLY A 34 11.98 10.58 -8.17
N LEU A 35 11.41 9.54 -8.79
CA LEU A 35 12.05 8.84 -9.89
C LEU A 35 11.93 9.60 -11.21
N GLU A 36 11.05 10.61 -11.31
CA GLU A 36 10.88 11.40 -12.53
C GLU A 36 12.16 12.15 -12.94
N ASP A 37 12.93 12.61 -11.95
CA ASP A 37 14.21 13.31 -12.12
C ASP A 37 15.33 12.39 -12.66
N ILE A 38 15.18 11.07 -12.55
CA ILE A 38 16.18 10.10 -13.00
C ILE A 38 15.96 9.77 -14.48
N PRO A 39 16.98 9.75 -15.35
CA PRO A 39 16.80 9.36 -16.75
C PRO A 39 16.11 7.99 -16.94
N LYS A 40 15.18 7.88 -17.90
CA LYS A 40 14.40 6.65 -18.18
C LYS A 40 15.25 5.44 -18.57
N ASN A 41 16.46 5.67 -19.08
CA ASN A 41 17.40 4.62 -19.45
C ASN A 41 18.21 4.09 -18.24
N ALA A 42 18.13 4.72 -17.08
CA ALA A 42 18.81 4.25 -15.89
C ALA A 42 18.17 2.94 -15.41
N ALA A 43 18.99 1.89 -15.27
CA ALA A 43 18.54 0.59 -14.80
C ALA A 43 17.83 0.69 -13.43
N TYR A 44 18.34 1.56 -12.54
CA TYR A 44 17.73 1.81 -11.24
C TYR A 44 16.28 2.29 -11.35
N ARG A 45 16.00 3.29 -12.21
CA ARG A 45 14.64 3.79 -12.42
C ARG A 45 13.73 2.69 -12.94
N LYS A 46 14.14 1.97 -13.99
CA LYS A 46 13.35 0.90 -14.61
C LYS A 46 12.90 -0.17 -13.60
N TYR A 47 13.83 -0.69 -12.81
CA TYR A 47 13.51 -1.76 -11.86
C TYR A 47 12.77 -1.24 -10.62
N THR A 48 13.08 -0.02 -10.18
CA THR A 48 12.37 0.58 -9.03
C THR A 48 10.93 0.92 -9.39
N GLU A 49 10.68 1.51 -10.56
CA GLU A 49 9.32 1.76 -11.06
C GLU A 49 8.52 0.46 -11.16
N GLN A 50 9.11 -0.62 -11.67
CA GLN A 50 8.45 -1.91 -11.74
C GLN A 50 8.01 -2.40 -10.35
N ILE A 51 8.94 -2.47 -9.40
CA ILE A 51 8.66 -2.97 -8.03
C ILE A 51 7.60 -2.12 -7.34
N ILE A 52 7.70 -0.79 -7.46
CA ILE A 52 6.79 0.14 -6.80
C ILE A 52 5.38 0.05 -7.41
N ASN A 53 5.27 -0.07 -8.74
CA ASN A 53 3.97 -0.26 -9.40
C ASN A 53 3.31 -1.58 -9.02
N GLU A 54 4.07 -2.68 -8.96
CA GLU A 54 3.58 -3.98 -8.49
C GLU A 54 3.06 -3.89 -7.04
N LYS A 55 3.83 -3.28 -6.13
CA LYS A 55 3.42 -3.09 -4.74
C LYS A 55 2.21 -2.18 -4.58
N LEU A 56 2.13 -1.08 -5.35
CA LEU A 56 1.00 -0.18 -5.35
C LEU A 56 -0.28 -0.90 -5.83
N ALA A 57 -0.17 -1.73 -6.87
CA ALA A 57 -1.28 -2.54 -7.36
C ALA A 57 -1.79 -3.52 -6.30
N MET A 58 -0.88 -4.21 -5.58
CA MET A 58 -1.25 -5.10 -4.48
C MET A 58 -1.99 -4.35 -3.35
N VAL A 59 -1.53 -3.16 -2.96
CA VAL A 59 -2.19 -2.34 -1.92
C VAL A 59 -3.61 -1.94 -2.34
N LYS A 60 -3.80 -1.56 -3.61
CA LYS A 60 -5.12 -1.21 -4.17
C LYS A 60 -6.05 -2.43 -4.25
N ALA A 61 -5.53 -3.59 -4.63
CA ALA A 61 -6.29 -4.82 -4.72
C ALA A 61 -6.81 -5.27 -3.34
N ALA A 62 -5.96 -5.22 -2.31
CA ALA A 62 -6.34 -5.58 -0.95
C ALA A 62 -7.39 -4.65 -0.35
N GLU A 63 -7.37 -3.36 -0.70
CA GLU A 63 -8.40 -2.40 -0.28
C GLU A 63 -9.75 -2.72 -0.93
N HIS A 64 -9.75 -3.04 -2.23
CA HIS A 64 -10.96 -3.39 -2.96
C HIS A 64 -11.59 -4.71 -2.47
N GLU A 65 -10.77 -5.74 -2.22
CA GLU A 65 -11.27 -7.06 -1.77
C GLU A 65 -12.00 -6.99 -0.41
N LEU A 66 -11.53 -6.10 0.49
CA LEU A 66 -12.22 -5.79 1.75
C LEU A 66 -13.59 -5.15 1.51
N ILE A 67 -13.71 -4.24 0.54
CA ILE A 67 -14.99 -3.61 0.18
C ILE A 67 -15.95 -4.65 -0.39
N THR A 68 -15.50 -5.52 -1.29
CA THR A 68 -16.35 -6.58 -1.87
C THR A 68 -16.84 -7.56 -0.80
N GLN A 69 -15.99 -7.94 0.16
CA GLN A 69 -16.38 -8.80 1.28
C GLN A 69 -17.37 -8.11 2.23
N ILE A 70 -17.20 -6.82 2.50
CA ILE A 70 -18.14 -6.04 3.32
C ILE A 70 -19.50 -5.93 2.63
N ILE A 71 -19.54 -5.63 1.33
CA ILE A 71 -20.78 -5.52 0.54
C ILE A 71 -21.49 -6.88 0.45
N SER A 72 -20.75 -7.95 0.14
CA SER A 72 -21.30 -9.31 0.12
C SER A 72 -21.93 -9.68 1.48
N LYS A 73 -21.25 -9.38 2.59
CA LYS A 73 -21.77 -9.65 3.93
C LYS A 73 -22.97 -8.79 4.34
N MET A 74 -23.15 -7.62 3.74
CA MET A 74 -24.28 -6.70 4.01
C MET A 74 -25.51 -7.01 3.15
N ILE A 75 -25.32 -7.58 1.95
CA ILE A 75 -26.40 -8.01 1.06
C ILE A 75 -26.99 -9.37 1.51
N PHE A 76 -26.19 -10.23 2.12
CA PHE A 76 -26.57 -11.58 2.57
C PHE A 76 -26.95 -11.66 4.07
N LEU A 77 -27.14 -10.52 4.76
CA LEU A 77 -27.69 -10.43 6.12
C LEU A 77 -29.09 -9.79 6.08
#